data_AF-A0AB73BDP4-F1
#
_entry.id   AF-A0AB73BDP4-F1
#
_cell.length_a   1.000
_cell.length_b   1.000
_cell.length_c   1.000
_cell.angle_alpha   90.00
_cell.angle_beta   90.00
_cell.angle_gamma   90.00
#
_symmetry.space_group_name_H-M   'P 1'
#
loop_
_entity.id
_entity.type
_entity.pdbx_description
1 polymer ?
#
loop_
_entity_poly.entity_id
_entity_poly.type
_entity_poly.pdbx_seq_one_letter_code
_entity_poly.pdbx_strand_id
1 'polypeptide(L)'
;MSNTYYVYSLKDPRTKPAKVFYIGKGTGSRATDHLKKIDETRKGKFIQEILDSGYSPVVAKIVEQLTEEQAFQIELELISSFGTVDTGGTLYNSVIPKSIRRKVDNEITVPSGALEKAQLGLKLLKDSISLLSEENPNGITNSDCAHYLGLQSDNEGKQQDYLTYSVLGLLIKEGTLESYRLGNKRKYKKV
;
A
#
# COMPACT_ATOMS: atom_id res chain seq x y z
N MET A 1 -7.58 17.29 12.54
CA MET A 1 -7.05 17.06 11.17
C MET A 1 -8.09 17.57 10.18
N SER A 2 -7.66 18.11 9.04
CA SER A 2 -8.58 18.64 8.02
C SER A 2 -9.13 17.50 7.16
N ASN A 3 -10.45 17.32 7.14
CA ASN A 3 -11.15 16.25 6.40
C ASN A 3 -11.52 16.71 4.98
N THR A 4 -10.57 17.29 4.24
CA THR A 4 -10.81 17.84 2.90
C THR A 4 -10.40 16.90 1.77
N TYR A 5 -9.77 15.78 2.09
CA TYR A 5 -9.34 14.80 1.10
C TYR A 5 -10.50 13.89 0.66
N TYR A 6 -10.38 13.41 -0.57
CA TYR A 6 -11.25 12.40 -1.15
C TYR A 6 -10.43 11.48 -2.08
N VAL A 7 -10.98 10.30 -2.34
CA VAL A 7 -10.48 9.37 -3.37
C VAL A 7 -11.46 9.35 -4.54
N TYR A 8 -10.95 9.36 -5.76
CA TYR A 8 -11.74 9.42 -6.99
C TYR A 8 -11.26 8.41 -8.03
N SER A 9 -12.13 8.09 -8.98
CA SER A 9 -11.83 7.30 -10.17
C SER A 9 -12.03 8.12 -11.44
N LEU A 10 -11.26 7.78 -12.47
CA LEU A 10 -11.56 8.13 -13.86
C LEU A 10 -11.96 6.85 -14.61
N LYS A 11 -13.03 6.95 -15.41
CA LYS A 11 -13.60 5.82 -16.15
C LYS A 11 -13.66 6.12 -17.64
N ASP A 12 -13.34 5.11 -18.45
CA ASP A 12 -13.38 5.16 -19.91
C ASP A 12 -14.80 4.81 -20.38
N PRO A 13 -15.57 5.79 -20.91
CA PRO A 13 -16.94 5.57 -21.34
C PRO A 13 -17.07 4.86 -22.70
N ARG A 14 -15.96 4.59 -23.40
CA ARG A 14 -15.97 3.85 -24.68
C ARG A 14 -16.38 2.39 -24.50
N THR A 15 -16.31 1.89 -23.27
CA THR A 15 -16.75 0.55 -22.88
C THR A 15 -18.08 0.60 -22.15
N LYS A 16 -18.87 -0.47 -22.26
CA LYS A 16 -20.18 -0.63 -21.58
C LYS A 16 -20.15 -1.90 -20.73
N PRO A 17 -20.10 -1.80 -19.38
CA PRO A 17 -20.08 -0.57 -18.58
C PRO A 17 -18.75 0.19 -18.68
N ALA A 18 -18.76 1.48 -18.34
CA ALA A 18 -17.56 2.32 -18.34
C ALA A 18 -16.50 1.76 -17.39
N LYS A 19 -15.29 1.54 -17.90
CA LYS A 19 -14.21 0.84 -17.21
C LYS A 19 -13.31 1.79 -16.44
N VAL A 20 -13.03 1.49 -15.17
CA VAL A 20 -12.09 2.28 -14.36
C VAL A 20 -10.67 2.11 -14.92
N PHE A 21 -10.00 3.22 -15.20
CA PHE A 21 -8.62 3.23 -15.69
C PHE A 21 -7.67 4.04 -14.82
N TYR A 22 -8.16 4.77 -13.82
CA TYR A 22 -7.31 5.51 -12.89
C TYR A 22 -8.00 5.69 -11.54
N ILE A 23 -7.21 5.59 -10.47
CA ILE A 23 -7.60 5.94 -9.11
C ILE A 23 -6.68 7.04 -8.60
N GLY A 24 -7.20 8.05 -7.93
CA GLY A 24 -6.39 9.12 -7.34
C GLY A 24 -6.95 9.63 -6.03
N LYS A 25 -6.11 10.25 -5.21
CA LYS A 25 -6.52 11.09 -4.07
C LYS A 25 -6.36 12.59 -4.36
N GLY A 26 -7.19 13.41 -3.73
CA GLY A 26 -7.16 14.85 -3.94
C GLY A 26 -7.96 15.67 -2.95
N THR A 27 -7.81 16.98 -3.07
CA THR A 27 -8.66 18.00 -2.45
C THR A 27 -9.18 18.94 -3.54
N GLY A 28 -10.23 19.73 -3.25
CA GLY A 28 -10.75 20.73 -4.17
C GLY A 28 -11.09 20.18 -5.58
N SER A 29 -10.64 20.87 -6.63
CA SER A 29 -10.93 20.56 -8.05
C SER A 29 -10.02 19.51 -8.69
N ARG A 30 -9.09 18.89 -7.92
CA ARG A 30 -8.05 18.01 -8.47
C ARG A 30 -8.58 16.92 -9.39
N ALA A 31 -9.71 16.29 -9.05
CA ALA A 31 -10.30 15.23 -9.87
C ALA A 31 -10.68 15.69 -11.29
N THR A 32 -11.04 16.96 -11.45
CA THR A 32 -11.44 17.55 -12.74
C THR A 32 -10.30 18.27 -13.45
N ASP A 33 -9.29 18.74 -12.72
CA ASP A 33 -8.19 19.51 -13.30
C ASP A 33 -7.33 18.68 -14.27
N HIS A 34 -7.25 17.36 -14.06
CA HIS A 34 -6.59 16.43 -14.97
C HIS A 34 -7.22 16.36 -16.37
N LEU A 35 -8.50 16.74 -16.51
CA LEU A 35 -9.17 16.79 -17.80
C LEU A 35 -8.93 18.12 -18.53
N LYS A 36 -8.48 19.16 -17.81
CA LYS A 36 -8.20 20.49 -18.37
C LYS A 36 -6.73 20.65 -18.74
N LYS A 37 -5.84 20.03 -17.96
CA LYS A 37 -4.38 20.07 -18.14
C LYS A 37 -3.87 18.65 -18.30
N ILE A 38 -3.94 18.16 -19.53
CA ILE A 38 -3.43 16.85 -19.89
C ILE A 38 -1.91 16.91 -19.82
N ASP A 39 -1.33 15.94 -19.11
CA ASP A 39 0.11 15.81 -18.90
C ASP A 39 0.68 14.69 -19.76
N GLU A 40 2.01 14.62 -19.90
CA GLU A 40 2.70 13.57 -20.66
C GLU A 40 2.78 12.22 -19.92
N THR A 41 2.07 12.07 -18.80
CA THR A 41 2.06 10.80 -18.06
C THR A 41 1.25 9.74 -18.80
N ARG A 42 1.45 8.47 -18.44
CA ARG A 42 0.67 7.35 -18.99
C ARG A 42 -0.84 7.59 -18.88
N LYS A 43 -1.29 8.09 -17.73
CA LYS A 43 -2.68 8.53 -17.49
C LYS A 43 -3.10 9.64 -18.45
N GLY A 44 -2.27 10.67 -18.62
CA GLY A 44 -2.57 11.82 -19.47
C GLY A 44 -2.72 11.42 -20.95
N LYS A 45 -1.80 10.58 -21.45
CA LYS A 45 -1.89 10.01 -22.81
C LYS A 45 -3.19 9.23 -23.01
N PHE A 46 -3.58 8.39 -22.05
CA PHE A 46 -4.82 7.65 -22.14
C PHE A 46 -6.08 8.55 -22.06
N ILE A 47 -6.02 9.63 -21.28
CA ILE A 47 -7.07 10.67 -21.29
C ILE A 47 -7.17 11.32 -22.67
N GLN A 48 -6.03 11.66 -23.30
CA GLN A 48 -6.01 12.22 -24.65
C GLN A 48 -6.63 11.26 -25.67
N GLU A 49 -6.30 9.97 -25.62
CA GLU A 49 -6.91 8.95 -26.50
C GLU A 49 -8.44 8.88 -26.38
N ILE A 50 -8.97 9.01 -25.15
CA ILE A 50 -10.43 9.05 -24.92
C ILE A 50 -11.04 10.30 -25.56
N LEU A 51 -10.39 11.46 -25.38
CA LEU A 51 -10.83 12.75 -25.93
C LEU A 51 -10.79 12.78 -27.46
N ASP A 52 -9.73 12.25 -28.06
CA ASP A 52 -9.58 12.15 -29.52
C ASP A 52 -10.64 11.23 -30.14
N SER A 53 -11.19 10.30 -29.35
CA SER A 53 -12.31 9.44 -29.75
C SER A 53 -13.67 10.14 -29.65
N GLY A 54 -13.72 11.42 -29.26
CA GLY A 54 -14.95 12.19 -29.08
C GLY A 54 -15.66 11.95 -27.74
N TYR A 55 -15.00 11.31 -26.77
CA TYR A 55 -15.55 11.01 -25.45
C TYR A 55 -14.80 11.78 -24.35
N SER A 56 -15.43 11.95 -23.19
CA SER A 56 -14.76 12.51 -22.00
C SER A 56 -14.71 11.51 -20.86
N PRO A 57 -13.57 11.34 -20.17
CA PRO A 57 -13.50 10.48 -19.00
C PRO A 57 -14.55 10.85 -17.95
N VAL A 58 -15.20 9.82 -17.38
CA VAL A 58 -16.17 10.03 -16.31
C VAL A 58 -15.42 10.09 -14.97
N VAL A 59 -15.59 11.20 -14.26
CA VAL A 59 -15.04 11.40 -12.92
C VAL A 59 -16.06 10.95 -11.88
N ALA A 60 -15.65 10.11 -10.92
CA ALA A 60 -16.49 9.74 -9.78
C ALA A 60 -15.68 9.78 -8.49
N LYS A 61 -16.16 10.52 -7.49
CA LYS A 61 -15.63 10.42 -6.12
C LYS A 61 -16.12 9.11 -5.51
N ILE A 62 -15.22 8.37 -4.88
CA ILE A 62 -15.45 7.05 -4.30
C ILE A 62 -15.69 7.21 -2.79
N VAL A 63 -14.81 7.95 -2.12
CA VAL A 63 -14.90 8.25 -0.68
C VAL A 63 -14.49 9.71 -0.46
N GLU A 64 -15.22 10.43 0.39
CA GLU A 64 -15.02 11.84 0.70
C GLU A 64 -14.85 12.06 2.21
N GLN A 65 -14.48 13.29 2.61
CA GLN A 65 -14.30 13.71 4.00
C GLN A 65 -13.20 12.94 4.75
N LEU A 66 -12.08 12.71 4.08
CA LEU A 66 -10.96 11.95 4.59
C LEU A 66 -9.85 12.86 5.11
N THR A 67 -9.07 12.35 6.06
CA THR A 67 -7.72 12.83 6.28
C THR A 67 -6.83 12.44 5.09
N GLU A 68 -5.68 13.11 4.94
CA GLU A 68 -4.74 12.75 3.87
C GLU A 68 -4.28 11.28 3.96
N GLU A 69 -4.00 10.83 5.19
CA GLU A 69 -3.54 9.48 5.48
C GLU A 69 -4.60 8.45 5.09
N GLN A 70 -5.86 8.67 5.46
CA GLN A 70 -6.97 7.79 5.08
C GLN A 70 -7.13 7.73 3.56
N ALA A 71 -7.11 8.88 2.88
CA ALA A 71 -7.23 8.93 1.43
C ALA A 71 -6.06 8.22 0.73
N PHE A 72 -4.85 8.30 1.29
CA PHE A 72 -3.69 7.58 0.79
C PHE A 72 -3.82 6.06 0.95
N GLN A 73 -4.24 5.58 2.12
CA GLN A 73 -4.44 4.14 2.33
C GLN A 73 -5.53 3.58 1.41
N ILE A 74 -6.66 4.29 1.25
CA ILE A 74 -7.75 3.88 0.36
C ILE A 74 -7.31 3.91 -1.11
N GLU A 75 -6.57 4.93 -1.54
CA GLU A 75 -6.00 5.02 -2.89
C GLU A 75 -5.10 3.81 -3.17
N LEU A 76 -4.18 3.46 -2.26
CA LEU A 76 -3.30 2.30 -2.41
C LEU A 76 -4.07 0.99 -2.48
N GLU A 77 -5.07 0.79 -1.61
CA GLU A 77 -5.86 -0.44 -1.57
C GLU A 77 -6.68 -0.63 -2.85
N LEU A 78 -7.28 0.44 -3.36
CA LEU A 78 -8.01 0.41 -4.63
C LEU A 78 -7.06 0.17 -5.81
N ILE A 79 -5.91 0.86 -5.87
CA ILE A 79 -4.93 0.65 -6.95
C ILE A 79 -4.52 -0.82 -7.01
N SER A 80 -4.28 -1.42 -5.85
CA SER A 80 -3.85 -2.81 -5.82
C SER A 80 -4.99 -3.79 -6.13
N SER A 81 -6.20 -3.51 -5.67
CA SER A 81 -7.38 -4.33 -5.97
C SER A 81 -7.72 -4.38 -7.45
N PHE A 82 -7.59 -3.26 -8.17
CA PHE A 82 -7.84 -3.19 -9.62
C PHE A 82 -6.63 -3.63 -10.45
N GLY A 83 -5.43 -3.56 -9.88
CA GLY A 83 -4.17 -3.79 -10.58
C GLY A 83 -3.83 -2.69 -11.61
N THR A 84 -2.55 -2.44 -11.82
CA THR A 84 -2.09 -1.62 -12.94
C THR A 84 -1.96 -2.45 -14.20
N VAL A 85 -1.96 -1.81 -15.36
CA VAL A 85 -1.69 -2.47 -16.64
C VAL A 85 -0.33 -3.19 -16.69
N ASP A 86 0.64 -2.82 -15.84
CA ASP A 86 1.92 -3.56 -15.70
C ASP A 86 1.77 -4.88 -14.94
N THR A 87 0.74 -4.98 -14.10
CA THR A 87 0.34 -6.19 -13.37
C THR A 87 -0.84 -6.93 -14.02
N GLY A 88 -1.19 -6.59 -15.26
CA GLY A 88 -2.33 -7.17 -15.99
C GLY A 88 -3.71 -6.62 -15.59
N GLY A 89 -3.75 -5.57 -14.77
CA GLY A 89 -4.97 -4.88 -14.36
C GLY A 89 -5.38 -3.77 -15.34
N THR A 90 -6.26 -2.88 -14.88
CA THR A 90 -6.90 -1.87 -15.74
C THR A 90 -6.36 -0.46 -15.55
N LEU A 91 -5.59 -0.22 -14.49
CA LEU A 91 -5.20 1.12 -14.10
C LEU A 91 -3.94 1.62 -14.80
N TYR A 92 -3.98 2.85 -15.29
CA TYR A 92 -2.89 3.62 -15.89
C TYR A 92 -2.12 4.45 -14.85
N ASN A 93 -2.33 4.17 -13.56
CA ASN A 93 -1.57 4.76 -12.46
C ASN A 93 -0.06 4.51 -12.65
N SER A 94 0.74 5.59 -12.67
CA SER A 94 2.22 5.49 -12.67
C SER A 94 2.76 5.05 -11.31
N VAL A 95 1.98 5.27 -10.26
CA VAL A 95 2.26 4.77 -8.92
C VAL A 95 1.85 3.31 -8.92
N ILE A 96 2.80 2.44 -9.24
CA ILE A 96 2.86 1.16 -8.54
C ILE A 96 3.03 1.56 -7.07
N PRO A 97 2.20 1.10 -6.13
CA PRO A 97 2.54 1.20 -4.71
C PRO A 97 4.03 0.89 -4.57
N LYS A 98 4.76 1.53 -3.65
CA LYS A 98 6.17 1.17 -3.41
C LYS A 98 6.29 -0.26 -2.83
N SER A 99 5.65 -1.26 -3.44
CA SER A 99 6.03 -2.64 -3.36
C SER A 99 7.43 -2.73 -3.93
N ILE A 100 8.41 -2.75 -3.03
CA ILE A 100 9.55 -3.67 -3.04
C ILE A 100 10.19 -3.79 -4.42
N ARG A 101 11.43 -3.30 -4.61
CA ARG A 101 12.26 -3.72 -5.76
C ARG A 101 12.27 -5.25 -5.79
N ARG A 102 11.49 -5.84 -6.69
CA ARG A 102 11.36 -7.29 -6.82
C ARG A 102 12.35 -7.74 -7.86
N LYS A 103 13.15 -8.74 -7.50
CA LYS A 103 13.75 -9.64 -8.48
C LYS A 103 12.65 -10.63 -8.85
N VAL A 104 11.89 -10.33 -9.89
CA VAL A 104 10.79 -11.19 -10.35
C VAL A 104 11.39 -12.22 -11.29
N ASP A 105 11.11 -13.50 -11.04
CA ASP A 105 11.38 -14.57 -12.00
C ASP A 105 10.23 -14.63 -13.01
N ASN A 106 10.56 -14.59 -14.31
CA ASN A 106 9.57 -14.57 -15.38
C ASN A 106 8.81 -15.90 -15.52
N GLU A 107 9.28 -16.97 -14.89
CA GLU A 107 8.62 -18.29 -14.91
C GLU A 107 7.52 -18.42 -13.84
N ILE A 108 7.43 -17.49 -12.89
CA ILE A 108 6.47 -17.57 -11.76
C ILE A 108 5.21 -16.76 -12.05
N THR A 109 4.06 -17.45 -12.07
CA THR A 109 2.75 -16.79 -12.12
C THR A 109 2.33 -16.36 -10.71
N VAL A 110 2.15 -15.05 -10.51
CA VAL A 110 1.60 -14.50 -9.26
C VAL A 110 0.08 -14.33 -9.42
N PRO A 111 -0.75 -14.97 -8.59
CA PRO A 111 -2.20 -14.79 -8.67
C PRO A 111 -2.60 -13.33 -8.43
N SER A 112 -3.59 -12.85 -9.18
CA SER A 112 -4.19 -11.53 -8.97
C SER A 112 -4.68 -11.38 -7.51
N GLY A 113 -4.37 -10.27 -6.85
CA GLY A 113 -4.74 -10.01 -5.45
C GLY A 113 -3.81 -10.64 -4.40
N ALA A 114 -2.91 -11.56 -4.76
CA ALA A 114 -2.04 -12.24 -3.79
C ALA A 114 -0.94 -11.30 -3.24
N LEU A 115 -0.44 -10.39 -4.06
CA LEU A 115 0.54 -9.39 -3.66
C LEU A 115 -0.04 -8.48 -2.57
N GLU A 116 -1.25 -8.02 -2.81
CA GLU A 116 -2.03 -7.11 -1.98
C GLU A 116 -2.27 -7.70 -0.61
N LYS A 117 -2.81 -8.92 -0.61
CA LYS A 117 -3.06 -9.69 0.61
C LYS A 117 -1.78 -9.87 1.43
N ALA A 118 -0.65 -10.12 0.77
CA ALA A 118 0.64 -10.25 1.45
C ALA A 118 1.12 -8.92 2.06
N GLN A 119 0.97 -7.80 1.35
CA GLN A 119 1.35 -6.49 1.89
C GLN A 119 0.45 -6.05 3.04
N LEU A 120 -0.86 -6.28 2.93
CA LEU A 120 -1.81 -6.02 4.02
C LEU A 120 -1.47 -6.86 5.25
N GLY A 121 -1.21 -8.15 5.08
CA GLY A 121 -0.77 -9.03 6.16
C GLY A 121 0.50 -8.50 6.83
N LEU A 122 1.51 -8.11 6.05
CA LEU A 122 2.75 -7.54 6.59
C LEU A 122 2.50 -6.24 7.37
N LYS A 123 1.62 -5.36 6.87
CA LYS A 123 1.24 -4.12 7.58
C LYS A 123 0.59 -4.44 8.92
N LEU A 124 -0.37 -5.37 8.97
CA LEU A 124 -1.04 -5.77 10.20
C LEU A 124 -0.07 -6.33 11.26
N LEU A 125 0.92 -7.12 10.82
CA LEU A 125 1.98 -7.63 11.71
C LEU A 125 2.85 -6.50 12.27
N LYS A 126 3.24 -5.55 11.42
CA LYS A 126 4.03 -4.38 11.81
C LYS A 126 3.30 -3.50 12.81
N ASP A 127 2.02 -3.23 12.55
CA ASP A 127 1.19 -2.39 13.40
C ASP A 127 1.02 -3.05 14.78
N SER A 128 0.77 -4.37 14.82
CA SER A 128 0.64 -5.13 16.07
C SER A 128 1.92 -5.10 16.92
N ILE A 129 3.09 -5.31 16.31
CA ILE A 129 4.39 -5.23 17.01
C ILE A 129 4.68 -3.79 17.48
N SER A 130 4.33 -2.80 16.67
CA SER A 130 4.54 -1.39 17.03
C SER A 130 3.69 -1.00 18.24
N LEU A 131 2.41 -1.39 18.27
CA LEU A 131 1.51 -1.18 19.42
C LEU A 131 2.03 -1.87 20.67
N LEU A 132 2.45 -3.14 20.54
CA LEU A 132 3.06 -3.87 21.67
C LEU A 132 4.30 -3.13 22.20
N SER A 133 5.11 -2.55 21.31
CA SER A 133 6.29 -1.79 21.71
C SER A 133 5.95 -0.44 22.35
N GLU A 134 4.87 0.22 21.94
CA GLU A 134 4.42 1.51 22.46
C GLU A 134 3.93 1.38 23.91
N GLU A 135 3.19 0.31 24.20
CA GLU A 135 2.74 -0.05 25.55
C GLU A 135 3.87 -0.53 26.47
N ASN A 136 5.10 -0.72 25.94
CA ASN A 136 6.25 -1.23 26.68
C ASN A 136 7.49 -0.32 26.51
N PRO A 137 7.56 0.84 27.19
CA PRO A 137 8.65 1.83 27.03
C PRO A 137 10.05 1.29 27.34
N ASN A 138 10.13 0.27 28.20
CA ASN A 138 11.38 -0.43 28.55
C ASN A 138 11.83 -1.46 27.50
N GLY A 139 11.18 -1.47 26.34
CA GLY A 139 11.47 -2.30 25.18
C GLY A 139 11.03 -3.75 25.31
N ILE A 140 10.64 -4.31 24.18
CA ILE A 140 10.21 -5.70 23.99
C ILE A 140 11.32 -6.52 23.34
N THR A 141 11.29 -7.84 23.50
CA THR A 141 12.21 -8.79 22.87
C THR A 141 11.55 -9.49 21.68
N ASN A 142 12.34 -10.19 20.86
CA ASN A 142 11.78 -11.02 19.79
C ASN A 142 10.83 -12.10 20.34
N SER A 143 11.20 -12.71 21.46
CA SER A 143 10.37 -13.71 22.16
C SER A 143 9.03 -13.13 22.59
N ASP A 144 9.01 -11.88 23.05
CA ASP A 144 7.75 -11.22 23.43
C ASP A 144 6.84 -11.07 22.22
N CYS A 145 7.37 -10.60 21.08
CA CYS A 145 6.61 -10.52 19.83
C CYS A 145 6.07 -11.88 19.39
N ALA A 146 6.90 -12.93 19.44
CA ALA A 146 6.52 -14.26 18.97
C ALA A 146 5.42 -14.85 19.85
N HIS A 147 5.59 -14.83 21.17
CA HIS A 147 4.68 -15.50 22.08
C HIS A 147 3.40 -14.68 22.37
N TYR A 148 3.48 -13.37 22.63
CA TYR A 148 2.29 -12.58 22.97
C TYR A 148 1.39 -12.31 21.77
N LEU A 149 1.94 -12.24 20.56
CA LEU A 149 1.15 -12.00 19.34
C LEU A 149 0.85 -13.29 18.56
N GLY A 150 1.27 -14.46 19.05
CA GLY A 150 1.07 -15.74 18.36
C GLY A 150 1.77 -15.84 17.01
N LEU A 151 2.95 -15.21 16.89
CA LEU A 151 3.75 -15.13 15.67
C LEU A 151 4.95 -16.08 15.67
N GLN A 152 4.90 -17.10 16.51
CA GLN A 152 5.92 -18.15 16.55
C GLN A 152 6.03 -18.80 15.18
N SER A 153 7.25 -18.90 14.68
CA SER A 153 7.53 -19.51 13.38
C SER A 153 8.56 -20.61 13.58
N ASP A 154 8.34 -21.76 12.96
CA ASP A 154 9.28 -22.87 12.98
C ASP A 154 9.67 -23.27 11.55
N ASN A 155 10.94 -23.56 11.36
CA ASN A 155 11.45 -24.16 10.13
C ASN A 155 12.25 -25.41 10.49
N GLU A 156 11.52 -26.53 10.58
CA GLU A 156 12.04 -27.86 10.93
C GLU A 156 12.84 -27.89 12.25
N GLY A 157 12.46 -27.07 13.24
CA GLY A 157 13.15 -26.95 14.52
C GLY A 157 14.53 -26.30 14.48
N LYS A 158 15.04 -25.91 13.29
CA LYS A 158 16.38 -25.31 13.14
C LYS A 158 16.37 -23.79 13.32
N GLN A 159 15.27 -23.16 12.93
CA GLN A 159 15.11 -21.71 12.94
C GLN A 159 13.76 -21.37 13.54
N GLN A 160 13.78 -20.74 14.72
CA GLN A 160 12.60 -20.35 15.47
C GLN A 160 12.42 -18.83 15.47
N ASP A 161 11.18 -18.37 15.38
CA ASP A 161 10.76 -16.96 15.48
C ASP A 161 11.44 -15.99 14.50
N TYR A 162 11.82 -16.49 13.32
CA TYR A 162 12.40 -15.69 12.24
C TYR A 162 11.39 -14.70 11.63
N LEU A 163 10.09 -15.02 11.67
CA LEU A 163 9.04 -14.11 11.22
C LEU A 163 9.12 -12.79 11.99
N THR A 164 9.14 -12.84 13.32
CA THR A 164 9.19 -11.65 14.15
C THR A 164 10.52 -10.91 14.02
N TYR A 165 11.65 -11.62 13.90
CA TYR A 165 12.94 -10.98 13.62
C TYR A 165 12.91 -10.17 12.32
N SER A 166 12.28 -10.72 11.28
CA SER A 166 12.16 -10.06 9.98
C SER A 166 11.29 -8.80 10.06
N VAL A 167 10.12 -8.89 10.73
CA VAL A 167 9.23 -7.74 10.90
C VAL A 167 9.86 -6.64 11.75
N LEU A 168 10.53 -7.00 12.86
CA LEU A 168 11.29 -6.06 13.70
C LEU A 168 12.41 -5.37 12.90
N GLY A 169 13.12 -6.11 12.06
CA GLY A 169 14.15 -5.56 11.18
C GLY A 169 13.60 -4.53 10.18
N LEU A 170 12.41 -4.78 9.62
CA LEU A 170 11.73 -3.81 8.75
C LEU A 170 11.32 -2.55 9.51
N LEU A 171 10.76 -2.69 10.71
CA LEU A 171 10.35 -1.56 11.56
C LEU A 171 11.54 -0.69 11.98
N ILE A 172 12.71 -1.30 12.24
CA ILE A 172 13.95 -0.55 12.48
C ILE A 172 14.39 0.21 11.23
N LYS A 173 14.40 -0.47 10.08
CA LYS A 173 14.79 0.15 8.80
C LYS A 173 13.89 1.33 8.45
N GLU A 174 12.63 1.28 8.84
CA GLU A 174 11.63 2.34 8.67
C GLU A 174 11.73 3.46 9.72
N GLY A 175 12.63 3.33 10.71
CA GLY A 175 12.78 4.29 11.79
C GLY A 175 11.62 4.28 12.78
N THR A 176 10.76 3.25 12.74
CA THR A 176 9.61 3.12 13.65
C THR A 176 10.03 2.60 15.01
N LEU A 177 11.02 1.70 15.04
CA LEU A 177 11.61 1.16 16.26
C LEU A 177 13.12 1.42 16.28
N GLU A 178 13.68 1.54 17.47
CA GLU A 178 15.11 1.42 17.69
C GLU A 178 15.43 0.16 18.50
N SER A 179 16.65 -0.37 18.34
CA SER A 179 17.09 -1.53 19.08
C SER A 179 18.32 -1.23 19.93
N TYR A 180 18.37 -1.81 21.12
CA TYR A 180 19.50 -1.69 22.03
C TYR A 180 19.75 -3.02 22.76
N ARG A 181 20.90 -3.14 23.41
CA ARG A 181 21.24 -4.30 24.24
C ARG A 181 21.00 -4.00 25.71
N LEU A 182 20.38 -4.95 26.40
CA LEU A 182 20.25 -4.98 27.85
C LEU A 182 20.76 -6.34 28.35
N GLY A 183 22.00 -6.35 28.85
CA GLY A 183 22.73 -7.58 29.11
C GLY A 183 22.88 -8.42 27.84
N ASN A 184 22.51 -9.70 27.91
CA ASN A 184 22.57 -10.62 26.77
C ASN A 184 21.35 -10.53 25.82
N LYS A 185 20.34 -9.73 26.17
CA LYS A 185 19.09 -9.62 25.39
C LYS A 185 19.12 -8.39 24.48
N ARG A 186 18.67 -8.57 23.24
CA ARG A 186 18.34 -7.44 22.36
C ARG A 186 16.90 -7.02 22.61
N LYS A 187 16.69 -5.73 22.83
CA LYS A 187 15.39 -5.11 23.01
C LYS A 187 15.09 -4.13 21.88
N TYR A 188 13.81 -3.91 21.66
CA TYR A 188 13.24 -3.05 20.62
C TYR A 188 12.24 -2.13 21.31
N LYS A 189 12.33 -0.83 21.06
CA LYS A 189 11.36 0.15 21.58
C LYS A 189 10.96 1.14 20.50
N LYS A 190 9.80 1.76 20.67
CA LYS A 190 9.31 2.83 19.79
C LYS A 190 10.26 4.02 19.83
N VAL A 191 10.55 4.58 18.65
CA VAL A 191 11.29 5.85 18.49
C VAL A 191 10.36 7.01 18.80
#